data_AF-A0A2M7GFZ1-F1
#
_entry.id   AF-A0A2M7GFZ1-F1
#
_cell.length_a   1.000
_cell.length_b   1.000
_cell.length_c   1.000
_cell.angle_alpha   90.00
_cell.angle_beta   90.00
_cell.angle_gamma   90.00
#
_symmetry.space_group_name_H-M   'P 1'
#
loop_
_entity.id
_entity.type
_entity.pdbx_description
1 polymer ?
#
loop_
_entity_poly.entity_id
_entity_poly.type
_entity_poly.pdbx_seq_one_letter_code
_entity_poly.pdbx_strand_id
1 'polypeptide(L)'
;LTDFFLVLMLPGAGDELQGIKKGILELADMIAVNKADEGEAEARANAAASEYRAALHILTPASATWTPPVVTISGFHNLRLDDLWARVEDHRQKLGATGEIERKRRGQDVKWMWALVHERL
;
A
#
# COMPACT_ATOMS: atom_id res chain seq x y z
N LEU A 1 11.40 2.39 8.17
CA LEU A 1 11.95 3.39 7.23
C LEU A 1 10.88 4.40 6.85
N THR A 2 9.64 3.98 6.65
CA THR A 2 8.55 4.87 6.23
C THR A 2 7.35 4.79 7.18
N ASP A 3 6.53 5.84 7.15
CA ASP A 3 5.22 5.87 7.81
C ASP A 3 4.14 5.21 6.97
N PHE A 4 4.28 5.26 5.65
CA PHE A 4 3.34 4.74 4.66
C PHE A 4 4.08 3.85 3.65
N PHE A 5 3.50 2.70 3.30
CA PHE A 5 4.03 1.77 2.32
C PHE A 5 3.02 1.57 1.16
N LEU A 6 3.36 2.13 0.00
CA LEU A 6 2.57 2.03 -1.23
C LEU A 6 3.05 0.85 -2.07
N VAL A 7 2.13 -0.03 -2.46
CA VAL A 7 2.42 -1.12 -3.41
C VAL A 7 1.83 -0.78 -4.77
N LEU A 8 2.67 -0.77 -5.81
CA LEU A 8 2.24 -0.61 -7.19
C LEU A 8 2.01 -1.98 -7.83
N MET A 9 0.87 -2.16 -8.48
CA MET A 9 0.50 -3.38 -9.19
C MET A 9 0.17 -3.11 -10.66
N LEU A 10 0.21 -4.13 -11.51
CA LEU A 10 -0.19 -4.05 -12.91
C LEU A 10 -1.51 -4.80 -13.17
N PRO A 11 -2.32 -4.35 -14.15
CA PRO A 11 -3.52 -5.06 -14.59
C PRO A 11 -3.18 -6.37 -15.29
N GLY A 12 -4.00 -7.41 -15.08
CA GLY A 12 -3.87 -8.68 -15.79
C GLY A 12 -2.78 -9.61 -15.25
N ALA A 13 -2.19 -9.28 -14.11
CA ALA A 13 -1.24 -10.13 -13.39
C ALA A 13 -1.96 -11.20 -12.55
N GLY A 14 -2.91 -11.93 -13.16
CA GLY A 14 -3.81 -12.87 -12.47
C GLY A 14 -3.10 -14.00 -11.70
N ASP A 15 -1.88 -14.38 -12.11
CA ASP A 15 -1.01 -15.32 -11.37
C ASP A 15 -0.14 -14.62 -10.30
N GLU A 16 0.01 -13.31 -10.36
CA GLU A 16 0.82 -12.57 -9.38
C GLU A 16 0.10 -12.39 -8.04
N LEU A 17 -1.21 -12.60 -7.91
CA LEU A 17 -1.81 -12.65 -6.56
C LEU A 17 -1.23 -13.82 -5.74
N GLN A 18 -0.84 -14.92 -6.40
CA GLN A 18 -0.05 -16.00 -5.79
C GLN A 18 1.45 -15.66 -5.70
N GLY A 19 1.98 -14.85 -6.63
CA GLY A 19 3.39 -14.44 -6.69
C GLY A 19 3.77 -13.30 -5.72
N ILE A 20 2.86 -12.40 -5.40
CA ILE A 20 2.99 -11.43 -4.32
C ILE A 20 2.95 -12.26 -3.05
N LYS A 21 4.14 -12.51 -2.49
CA LYS A 21 4.29 -13.20 -1.23
C LYS A 21 3.31 -12.57 -0.25
N LYS A 22 2.49 -13.40 0.41
CA LYS A 22 1.52 -13.03 1.45
C LYS A 22 2.00 -11.87 2.35
N GLY A 23 3.30 -11.85 2.68
CA GLY A 23 3.92 -10.80 3.49
C GLY A 23 4.09 -9.39 2.87
N ILE A 24 3.93 -9.17 1.56
CA ILE A 24 4.00 -7.81 0.97
C ILE A 24 2.64 -7.11 1.06
N LEU A 25 1.54 -7.81 0.75
CA LEU A 25 0.19 -7.25 0.86
C LEU A 25 -0.17 -6.92 2.30
N GLU A 26 0.29 -7.73 3.26
CA GLU A 26 0.12 -7.48 4.70
C GLU A 26 0.84 -6.21 5.19
N LEU A 27 1.83 -5.71 4.44
CA LEU A 27 2.56 -4.48 4.76
C LEU A 27 2.02 -3.25 4.02
N ALA A 28 1.10 -3.43 3.07
CA ALA A 28 0.61 -2.34 2.23
C ALA A 28 -0.34 -1.43 3.01
N ASP A 29 0.01 -0.15 3.11
CA ASP A 29 -0.90 0.89 3.59
C ASP A 29 -1.84 1.36 2.46
N MET A 30 -1.48 1.10 1.19
CA MET A 30 -2.35 1.24 0.01
C MET A 30 -1.80 0.43 -1.17
N ILE A 31 -2.70 -0.01 -2.05
CA ILE A 31 -2.36 -0.62 -3.34
C ILE A 31 -2.81 0.33 -4.46
N ALA A 32 -1.94 0.59 -5.41
CA ALA A 32 -2.29 1.33 -6.63
C ALA A 32 -2.05 0.44 -7.85
N VAL A 33 -3.13 0.10 -8.57
CA VAL A 33 -3.07 -0.61 -9.84
C VAL A 33 -2.79 0.42 -10.94
N ASN A 34 -1.57 0.39 -11.46
CA ASN A 34 -1.06 1.34 -12.45
C ASN A 34 -1.40 0.91 -13.89
N LYS A 35 -1.16 1.78 -14.88
CA LYS A 35 -1.56 1.60 -16.30
C LYS A 35 -3.07 1.52 -16.52
N ALA A 36 -3.83 2.14 -15.62
CA ALA A 36 -5.24 2.41 -15.83
C ALA A 36 -5.37 3.64 -16.75
N ASP A 37 -5.01 3.45 -18.01
CA ASP A 37 -4.96 4.50 -19.02
C ASP A 37 -6.38 4.76 -19.55
N GLU A 38 -6.72 4.27 -20.74
CA GLU A 38 -8.06 4.41 -21.33
C GLU A 38 -8.57 3.07 -21.89
N GLY A 39 -9.89 2.97 -22.10
CA GLY A 39 -10.53 1.84 -22.75
C GLY A 39 -10.31 0.51 -22.02
N GLU A 40 -9.86 -0.50 -22.75
CA GLU A 40 -9.66 -1.85 -22.20
C GLU A 40 -8.57 -1.90 -21.10
N ALA A 41 -7.56 -1.02 -21.16
CA ALA A 41 -6.53 -0.96 -20.13
C ALA A 41 -7.11 -0.52 -18.77
N GLU A 42 -7.98 0.50 -18.79
CA GLU A 42 -8.69 0.94 -17.60
C GLU A 42 -9.63 -0.14 -17.05
N ALA A 43 -10.38 -0.82 -17.92
CA ALA A 43 -11.27 -1.91 -17.52
C ALA A 43 -10.51 -3.05 -16.80
N ARG A 44 -9.35 -3.46 -17.33
CA ARG A 44 -8.50 -4.48 -16.70
C ARG A 44 -7.92 -4.03 -15.36
N ALA A 45 -7.53 -2.75 -15.24
CA ALA A 45 -7.04 -2.21 -13.98
C ALA A 45 -8.13 -2.14 -12.92
N ASN A 46 -9.35 -1.79 -13.29
CA ASN A 46 -10.50 -1.78 -12.39
C ASN A 46 -10.88 -3.20 -11.92
N ALA A 47 -10.82 -4.19 -12.81
CA ALA A 47 -11.03 -5.59 -12.46
C ALA A 47 -9.97 -6.07 -11.44
N ALA A 48 -8.69 -5.87 -11.73
CA ALA A 48 -7.60 -6.22 -10.82
C ALA A 48 -7.73 -5.48 -9.46
N ALA A 49 -8.09 -4.19 -9.47
CA ALA A 49 -8.32 -3.45 -8.23
C ALA A 49 -9.46 -4.05 -7.40
N SER A 50 -10.51 -4.57 -8.05
CA SER A 50 -11.60 -5.27 -7.35
C SER A 50 -11.12 -6.56 -6.68
N GLU A 51 -10.27 -7.34 -7.34
CA GLU A 51 -9.68 -8.56 -6.77
C GLU A 51 -8.84 -8.26 -5.52
N TYR A 52 -7.98 -7.24 -5.58
CA TYR A 52 -7.19 -6.82 -4.42
C TYR A 52 -8.06 -6.31 -3.26
N ARG A 53 -9.14 -5.58 -3.53
CA ARG A 53 -10.09 -5.15 -2.49
C ARG A 53 -10.72 -6.35 -1.79
N ALA A 54 -11.16 -7.34 -2.56
CA ALA A 54 -11.73 -8.56 -2.02
C ALA A 54 -10.72 -9.32 -1.16
N ALA A 55 -9.47 -9.44 -1.63
CA ALA A 55 -8.40 -10.10 -0.88
C ALA A 55 -8.08 -9.37 0.44
N LEU A 56 -7.93 -8.04 0.41
CA LEU A 56 -7.66 -7.24 1.61
C LEU A 56 -8.82 -7.31 2.63
N HIS A 57 -10.06 -7.44 2.16
CA HIS A 57 -11.22 -7.56 3.06
C HIS A 57 -11.23 -8.87 3.86
N ILE A 58 -10.57 -9.93 3.36
CA ILE A 58 -10.42 -11.21 4.06
C ILE A 58 -9.30 -11.14 5.11
N LEU A 59 -8.32 -10.26 4.92
CA LEU A 59 -7.19 -10.11 5.84
C LEU A 59 -7.58 -9.29 7.07
N THR A 60 -7.09 -9.70 8.24
CA THR A 60 -7.26 -8.91 9.47
C THR A 60 -6.56 -7.56 9.31
N PRO A 61 -7.23 -6.43 9.55
CA PRO A 61 -6.61 -5.11 9.45
C PRO A 61 -5.43 -4.98 10.42
N ALA A 62 -4.30 -4.47 9.93
CA ALA A 62 -3.11 -4.24 10.75
C ALA A 62 -3.30 -3.11 11.79
N SER A 63 -4.28 -2.23 11.55
CA SER A 63 -4.71 -1.18 12.48
C SER A 63 -6.23 -1.07 12.45
N ALA A 64 -6.84 -0.74 13.59
CA ALA A 64 -8.26 -0.38 13.64
C ALA A 64 -8.54 1.00 13.01
N THR A 65 -7.50 1.83 12.84
CA THR A 65 -7.59 3.21 12.38
C THR A 65 -7.53 3.34 10.85
N TRP A 66 -6.97 2.33 10.16
CA TRP A 66 -6.76 2.38 8.71
C TRP A 66 -7.06 1.07 8.02
N THR A 67 -7.90 1.16 6.99
CA THR A 67 -8.17 0.08 6.04
C THR A 67 -7.48 0.43 4.73
N PRO A 68 -6.50 -0.36 4.26
CA PRO A 68 -5.75 -0.03 3.05
C PRO A 68 -6.66 0.11 1.82
N PRO A 69 -6.71 1.29 1.17
CA PRO A 69 -7.47 1.45 -0.05
C PRO A 69 -6.76 0.78 -1.23
N VAL A 70 -7.55 0.41 -2.24
CA VAL A 70 -7.04 0.03 -3.57
C VAL A 70 -7.54 1.02 -4.59
N VAL A 71 -6.62 1.71 -5.24
CA VAL A 71 -6.87 2.74 -6.26
C VAL A 71 -6.35 2.30 -7.62
N THR A 72 -6.86 2.92 -8.69
CA THR A 72 -6.33 2.78 -10.04
C THR A 72 -5.68 4.09 -10.46
N ILE A 73 -4.54 4.02 -11.14
CA ILE A 73 -3.78 5.20 -11.59
C ILE A 73 -3.21 4.98 -12.99
N SER A 74 -2.89 6.08 -13.68
CA SER A 74 -1.95 6.05 -14.79
C SER A 74 -0.77 6.96 -14.45
N GLY A 75 0.37 6.36 -14.13
CA GLY A 75 1.60 7.12 -13.90
C GLY A 75 2.10 7.80 -15.18
N PHE A 76 1.91 7.18 -16.35
CA PHE A 76 2.38 7.74 -17.63
C PHE A 76 1.56 8.95 -18.07
N HIS A 77 0.24 8.88 -17.92
CA HIS A 77 -0.67 9.97 -18.27
C HIS A 77 -0.95 10.93 -17.10
N ASN A 78 -0.31 10.75 -15.95
CA ASN A 78 -0.51 11.55 -14.74
C ASN A 78 -1.98 11.59 -14.27
N LEU A 79 -2.67 10.45 -14.36
CA LEU A 79 -4.08 10.33 -13.96
C LEU A 79 -4.20 9.77 -12.54
N ARG A 80 -5.02 10.43 -11.72
CA ARG A 80 -5.41 10.01 -10.35
C ARG A 80 -4.25 9.99 -9.33
N LEU A 81 -3.13 10.65 -9.62
CA LEU A 81 -2.01 10.75 -8.68
C LEU A 81 -2.28 11.73 -7.53
N ASP A 82 -3.09 12.75 -7.79
CA ASP A 82 -3.65 13.68 -6.80
C ASP A 82 -4.57 12.95 -5.81
N ASP A 83 -5.49 12.14 -6.33
CA ASP A 83 -6.36 11.29 -5.50
C ASP A 83 -5.54 10.30 -4.65
N LEU A 84 -4.50 9.70 -5.24
CA LEU A 84 -3.58 8.82 -4.54
C LEU A 84 -2.89 9.56 -3.39
N TRP A 85 -2.34 10.76 -3.65
CA TRP A 85 -1.66 11.55 -2.63
C TRP A 85 -2.59 11.97 -1.49
N ALA A 86 -3.83 12.36 -1.81
CA ALA A 86 -4.83 12.68 -0.80
C ALA A 86 -5.09 11.52 0.18
N ARG A 87 -4.97 10.25 -0.26
CA ARG A 87 -5.05 9.08 0.63
C ARG A 87 -3.84 8.95 1.56
N VAL A 88 -2.65 9.30 1.08
CA VAL A 88 -1.44 9.32 1.92
C VAL A 88 -1.57 10.37 3.02
N GLU A 89 -2.11 11.55 2.68
CA GLU A 89 -2.38 12.62 3.64
C GLU A 89 -3.44 12.23 4.67
N ASP A 90 -4.55 11.62 4.23
CA ASP A 90 -5.61 11.11 5.11
C ASP A 90 -5.07 10.05 6.10
N HIS A 91 -4.23 9.11 5.62
CA HIS A 91 -3.54 8.16 6.49
C HIS A 91 -2.68 8.87 7.54
N ARG A 92 -1.85 9.82 7.11
CA ARG A 92 -0.97 10.59 8.01
C ARG A 92 -1.78 11.34 9.06
N GLN A 93 -2.90 11.95 8.68
CA GLN A 93 -3.76 12.68 9.59
C GLN A 93 -4.39 11.73 10.62
N LYS A 94 -5.01 10.64 10.17
CA LYS A 94 -5.71 9.69 11.05
C LYS A 94 -4.77 9.01 12.04
N LEU A 95 -3.65 8.45 11.58
CA LEU A 95 -2.71 7.77 12.48
C LEU A 95 -1.85 8.74 13.29
N GLY A 96 -1.67 9.98 12.82
CA GLY A 96 -1.06 11.04 13.61
C GLY A 96 -1.96 11.43 14.79
N ALA A 97 -3.27 11.54 14.57
CA ALA A 97 -4.23 11.87 15.63
C ALA A 97 -4.28 10.80 16.74
N THR A 98 -3.99 9.53 16.43
CA THR A 98 -3.94 8.43 17.40
C THR A 98 -2.54 8.18 17.99
N GLY A 99 -1.52 8.93 17.55
CA GLY A 99 -0.12 8.74 17.94
C GLY A 99 0.50 7.42 17.44
N GLU A 100 -0.15 6.75 16.49
CA GLU A 100 0.33 5.49 15.90
C GLU A 100 1.59 5.70 15.05
N ILE A 101 1.70 6.83 14.34
CA ILE A 101 2.89 7.18 13.55
C ILE A 101 4.13 7.30 14.44
N GLU A 102 4.05 8.05 15.53
CA GLU A 102 5.17 8.25 16.45
C GLU A 102 5.59 6.92 17.08
N ARG A 103 4.63 6.04 17.40
CA ARG A 103 4.89 4.70 17.91
C ARG A 103 5.58 3.82 16.87
N LYS A 104 5.12 3.85 15.62
CA LYS A 104 5.71 3.13 14.48
C LYS A 104 7.16 3.58 14.27
N ARG A 105 7.43 4.89 14.26
CA ARG A 105 8.78 5.46 14.11
C ARG A 105 9.73 5.02 15.23
N ARG A 106 9.33 5.17 16.50
CA ARG A 106 10.16 4.72 17.65
C ARG A 106 10.50 3.23 17.56
N GLY A 107 9.54 2.39 17.18
CA GLY A 107 9.77 0.95 16.98
C GLY A 107 10.75 0.68 15.83
N GLN A 108 10.67 1.44 14.75
CA GLN A 108 11.61 1.34 13.63
C GLN A 108 13.02 1.77 14.03
N ASP A 109 13.19 2.84 14.80
CA ASP A 109 14.51 3.32 15.25
C ASP A 109 15.23 2.28 16.12
N VAL A 110 14.51 1.67 17.08
CA VAL A 110 15.05 0.57 17.90
C VAL A 110 15.42 -0.63 17.04
N LYS A 111 14.57 -1.00 16.07
CA LYS A 111 14.86 -2.09 15.14
C LYS A 111 16.12 -1.80 14.32
N TRP A 112 16.31 -0.57 13.86
CA TRP A 112 17.49 -0.16 13.10
C TRP A 112 18.76 -0.15 13.93
N MET A 113 18.71 0.34 15.16
CA MET A 113 19.83 0.28 16.09
C MET A 113 20.34 -1.17 16.23
N TRP A 114 19.44 -2.12 16.46
CA TRP A 114 19.82 -3.53 16.56
C TRP A 114 20.34 -4.11 15.25
N ALA A 115 19.75 -3.75 14.11
CA ALA A 115 20.24 -4.21 12.81
C ALA A 115 21.72 -3.83 12.59
N LEU A 116 22.09 -2.59 12.94
CA LEU A 116 23.47 -2.10 12.83
C LEU A 116 24.45 -2.82 13.78
N VAL A 117 23.99 -3.21 14.97
CA VAL A 117 24.82 -3.99 15.90
C VAL A 117 25.09 -5.38 15.33
N HIS A 118 24.07 -6.07 14.83
CA HIS A 118 24.21 -7.41 14.26
C HIS A 118 25.05 -7.43 12.97
N GLU A 119 25.04 -6.36 12.17
CA GLU A 119 25.85 -6.26 10.95
C GLU A 119 27.36 -6.16 11.23
N ARG A 120 27.73 -5.66 12.41
CA ARG A 120 29.15 -5.50 12.81
C ARG A 120 29.73 -6.71 13.54
N LEU A 121 28.91 -7.70 13.87
CA LEU A 121 29.31 -8.97 14.49
C LEU A 121 29.50 -10.04 13.41
#